data_AF-A0A961E007-F1
#
_entry.id   AF-A0A961E007-F1
#
_cell.length_a   1.000
_cell.length_b   1.000
_cell.length_c   1.000
_cell.angle_alpha   90.00
_cell.angle_beta   90.00
_cell.angle_gamma   90.00
#
_symmetry.space_group_name_H-M   'P 1'
#
loop_
_entity.id
_entity.type
_entity.pdbx_description
1 polymer ?
#
loop_
_entity_poly.entity_id
_entity_poly.type
_entity_poly.pdbx_seq_one_letter_code
_entity_poly.pdbx_strand_id
1 'polypeptide(L)'
;MDENAASTDTENLCTYPGCTRPRRPDPATGRPSRYCERADGEGGPVHNRGTAWKARRAHRDEPQEAGSDAPVSMARATLDIRLAELPARVADLREYLDAVVADLRAAGDVEAAGSEVEDAHREALAKVTEAERRAAAAERAARSAQADAQAAREERAEADALTEEARAEVARIRDEADTEITHMRQQLADAEATFAAGLAERDSEVQRAHRDADSARMEAASALAAQDAAIAEAARERETAARLRQELDTARGDFESARSQLQAQIDSARHDLQASAAETAATRTALAEATAQAAAAERASDTAREAAESLRSDLERERADARAERDVLRATYAEQLAQYQRNADDRVTVLTEALAAAREMVRLTIPAPPGDTDEQ
;
A
#
# COMPACT_ATOMS: atom_id res chain seq x y z
N MET A 1 56.33 22.36 -90.60
CA MET A 1 57.26 23.06 -91.52
C MET A 1 57.31 24.48 -91.03
N ASP A 2 58.30 24.80 -90.19
CA ASP A 2 58.55 26.16 -89.74
C ASP A 2 59.86 26.62 -90.37
N GLU A 3 59.75 27.27 -91.53
CA GLU A 3 60.87 27.94 -92.20
C GLU A 3 60.74 29.45 -92.02
N ASN A 4 61.28 29.98 -90.92
CA ASN A 4 61.85 31.34 -90.92
C ASN A 4 62.80 31.58 -89.72
N ALA A 5 63.97 30.92 -89.72
CA ALA A 5 64.98 31.04 -88.67
C ALA A 5 66.32 31.55 -89.24
N ALA A 6 66.38 32.82 -89.68
CA ALA A 6 67.58 33.39 -90.30
C ALA A 6 67.78 34.92 -90.21
N SER A 7 67.13 35.65 -89.27
CA SER A 7 67.18 37.13 -89.27
C SER A 7 67.22 37.86 -87.91
N THR A 8 67.30 37.16 -86.77
CA THR A 8 67.17 37.78 -85.43
C THR A 8 68.49 38.05 -84.69
N ASP A 9 69.64 37.67 -85.24
CA ASP A 9 70.90 37.66 -84.48
C ASP A 9 71.58 39.04 -84.37
N THR A 10 71.36 39.96 -85.33
CA THR A 10 71.95 41.31 -85.31
C THR A 10 71.23 42.29 -84.38
N GLU A 11 69.93 42.11 -84.12
CA GLU A 11 69.17 43.00 -83.23
C GLU A 11 69.55 42.83 -81.75
N ASN A 12 70.09 41.66 -81.38
CA ASN A 12 70.54 41.35 -80.04
C ASN A 12 71.97 41.81 -79.72
N LEU A 13 72.71 42.40 -80.68
CA LEU A 13 74.11 42.81 -80.50
C LEU A 13 74.28 44.27 -80.04
N CYS A 14 75.27 44.50 -79.18
CA CYS A 14 75.61 45.81 -78.60
C CYS A 14 75.94 46.88 -79.66
N THR A 15 75.24 48.03 -79.66
CA THR A 15 75.46 49.11 -80.66
C THR A 15 76.71 49.99 -80.38
N TYR A 16 77.73 49.44 -79.71
CA TYR A 16 79.01 50.11 -79.46
C TYR A 16 79.98 49.78 -80.60
N PRO A 17 80.73 50.74 -81.17
CA PRO A 17 81.66 50.48 -82.28
C PRO A 17 82.65 49.36 -81.94
N GLY A 18 82.72 48.32 -82.77
CA GLY A 18 83.63 47.18 -82.59
C GLY A 18 83.18 46.11 -81.57
N CYS A 19 82.01 46.25 -80.94
CA CYS A 19 81.52 45.25 -79.98
C CYS A 19 80.58 44.21 -80.62
N THR A 20 80.91 42.93 -80.45
CA THR A 20 80.09 41.78 -80.90
C THR A 20 79.39 41.04 -79.75
N ARG A 21 79.34 41.64 -78.55
CA ARG A 21 78.65 41.04 -77.38
C ARG A 21 77.14 41.27 -77.45
N PRO A 22 76.31 40.35 -76.90
CA PRO A 22 74.88 40.57 -76.77
C PRO A 22 74.56 41.77 -75.86
N ARG A 23 73.44 42.42 -76.10
CA ARG A 23 72.88 43.49 -75.25
C ARG A 23 72.49 42.94 -73.88
N ARG A 24 72.43 43.81 -72.88
CA ARG A 24 71.90 43.43 -71.56
C ARG A 24 70.39 43.12 -71.69
N PRO A 25 69.90 41.97 -71.17
CA PRO A 25 68.48 41.63 -71.14
C PRO A 25 67.63 42.71 -70.45
N ASP A 26 66.39 42.86 -70.89
CA ASP A 26 65.51 43.95 -70.47
C ASP A 26 65.13 43.83 -68.97
N PRO A 27 65.42 44.83 -68.11
CA PRO A 27 64.88 44.84 -66.76
C PRO A 27 63.37 45.07 -66.82
N ALA A 28 62.59 44.25 -66.09
CA ALA A 28 61.12 44.16 -66.16
C ALA A 28 60.30 45.44 -65.84
N THR A 29 60.97 46.58 -65.62
CA THR A 29 60.37 47.89 -65.31
C THR A 29 61.11 49.03 -66.04
N GLY A 30 61.66 48.78 -67.23
CA GLY A 30 62.51 49.74 -67.95
C GLY A 30 62.26 49.80 -69.46
N ARG A 31 63.04 50.65 -70.14
CA ARG A 31 63.12 50.74 -71.61
C ARG A 31 64.38 49.98 -72.05
N PRO A 32 64.31 49.03 -73.00
CA PRO A 32 65.42 48.11 -73.28
C PRO A 32 66.73 48.82 -73.66
N SER A 33 67.82 48.36 -73.05
CA SER A 33 69.15 48.93 -73.25
C SER A 33 69.73 48.52 -74.61
N ARG A 34 70.37 49.45 -75.33
CA ARG A 34 70.98 49.19 -76.66
C ARG A 34 72.45 48.73 -76.59
N TYR A 35 72.99 48.55 -75.38
CA TYR A 35 74.40 48.26 -75.14
C TYR A 35 74.57 47.10 -74.16
N CYS A 36 75.76 46.51 -74.06
CA CYS A 36 76.01 45.39 -73.15
C CYS A 36 76.37 45.81 -71.71
N GLU A 37 76.62 47.10 -71.47
CA GLU A 37 76.96 47.69 -70.15
C GLU A 37 78.17 47.06 -69.45
N ARG A 38 79.05 46.39 -70.22
CA ARG A 38 80.34 45.86 -69.77
C ARG A 38 81.50 46.73 -70.25
N ALA A 39 82.59 46.72 -69.49
CA ALA A 39 83.88 47.28 -69.90
C ALA A 39 84.61 46.34 -70.88
N ASP A 40 85.62 46.87 -71.57
CA ASP A 40 86.56 46.08 -72.36
C ASP A 40 87.85 45.80 -71.57
N GLY A 41 88.09 44.52 -71.26
CA GLY A 41 89.31 44.08 -70.57
C GLY A 41 89.52 44.74 -69.20
N GLU A 42 90.77 44.69 -68.72
CA GLU A 42 91.18 45.32 -67.47
C GLU A 42 91.27 46.86 -67.64
N GLY A 43 90.12 47.54 -67.53
CA GLY A 43 90.03 49.00 -67.39
C GLY A 43 89.45 49.79 -68.59
N GLY A 44 88.96 49.13 -69.63
CA GLY A 44 88.38 49.82 -70.80
C GLY A 44 87.01 50.50 -70.54
N PRO A 45 86.54 51.36 -71.45
CA PRO A 45 85.29 52.10 -71.27
C PRO A 45 84.05 51.18 -71.22
N VAL A 46 83.16 51.39 -70.26
CA VAL A 46 81.87 50.67 -70.19
C VAL A 46 81.00 51.02 -71.41
N HIS A 47 80.49 50.02 -72.12
CA HIS A 47 79.65 50.21 -73.30
C HIS A 47 78.27 50.76 -72.92
N ASN A 48 78.08 52.06 -73.09
CA ASN A 48 76.81 52.75 -72.86
C ASN A 48 76.64 53.92 -73.83
N ARG A 49 75.50 54.62 -73.77
CA ARG A 49 75.18 55.74 -74.69
C ARG A 49 76.20 56.88 -74.63
N GLY A 50 76.75 57.19 -73.46
CA GLY A 50 77.70 58.29 -73.26
C GLY A 50 79.08 57.98 -73.83
N THR A 51 79.60 56.78 -73.59
CA THR A 51 80.89 56.35 -74.15
C THR A 51 80.83 56.14 -75.66
N ALA A 52 79.72 55.60 -76.18
CA ALA A 52 79.50 55.41 -77.62
C ALA A 52 79.37 56.72 -78.42
N TRP A 53 79.03 57.85 -77.76
CA TRP A 53 79.04 59.16 -78.41
C TRP A 53 80.46 59.74 -78.52
N LYS A 54 81.27 59.63 -77.45
CA LYS A 54 82.70 60.04 -77.49
C LYS A 54 83.47 59.25 -78.55
N ALA A 55 83.30 57.92 -78.61
CA ALA A 55 83.97 57.07 -79.59
C ALA A 55 83.68 57.47 -81.05
N ARG A 56 82.45 57.91 -81.36
CA ARG A 56 82.07 58.35 -82.72
C ARG A 56 82.63 59.73 -83.10
N ARG A 57 82.94 60.60 -82.12
CA ARG A 57 83.50 61.93 -82.39
C ARG A 57 85.01 61.89 -82.68
N ALA A 58 85.73 60.90 -82.16
CA ALA A 58 87.16 60.70 -82.44
C ALA A 58 87.49 60.21 -83.87
N HIS A 59 86.48 59.94 -84.70
CA HIS A 59 86.64 59.42 -86.07
C HIS A 59 86.17 60.40 -87.16
N ARG A 60 86.04 61.71 -86.87
CA ARG A 60 85.54 62.69 -87.85
C ARG A 60 86.07 64.11 -87.61
N ASP A 61 87.15 64.46 -88.30
CA ASP A 61 87.69 65.83 -88.40
C ASP A 61 88.35 66.08 -89.79
N GLU A 62 88.56 67.38 -90.10
CA GLU A 62 89.12 68.03 -91.32
C GLU A 62 88.21 68.12 -92.58
N PRO A 63 88.10 69.34 -93.20
CA PRO A 63 89.14 69.87 -94.12
C PRO A 63 89.36 71.42 -94.09
N GLN A 64 90.44 71.94 -94.74
CA GLN A 64 90.52 73.35 -95.19
C GLN A 64 91.53 73.60 -96.35
N GLU A 65 91.24 74.59 -97.21
CA GLU A 65 92.03 75.07 -98.37
C GLU A 65 92.92 76.30 -98.06
N ALA A 66 93.90 76.62 -98.94
CA ALA A 66 94.10 77.92 -99.63
C ALA A 66 95.53 78.13 -100.20
N GLY A 67 95.69 78.99 -101.22
CA GLY A 67 96.97 79.73 -101.43
C GLY A 67 97.42 79.97 -102.89
N SER A 68 97.67 81.24 -103.25
CA SER A 68 98.18 81.75 -104.54
C SER A 68 99.37 82.70 -104.32
N ASP A 69 100.31 82.88 -105.28
CA ASP A 69 100.73 84.23 -105.78
C ASP A 69 101.80 84.31 -106.92
N ALA A 70 101.92 85.52 -107.52
CA ALA A 70 103.03 86.17 -108.26
C ALA A 70 103.35 85.77 -109.74
N PRO A 71 104.02 86.63 -110.57
CA PRO A 71 104.44 88.05 -110.40
C PRO A 71 104.01 89.04 -111.53
N VAL A 72 104.38 90.32 -111.37
CA VAL A 72 103.80 91.51 -112.06
C VAL A 72 104.42 91.86 -113.44
N SER A 73 104.27 90.98 -114.43
CA SER A 73 104.35 91.39 -115.86
C SER A 73 103.05 91.12 -116.65
N MET A 74 102.15 90.31 -116.10
CA MET A 74 100.85 89.98 -116.70
C MET A 74 99.79 91.09 -116.55
N ALA A 75 100.01 92.12 -115.73
CA ALA A 75 98.99 93.13 -115.40
C ALA A 75 98.36 93.88 -116.59
N ARG A 76 99.00 93.90 -117.77
CA ARG A 76 98.39 94.42 -119.02
C ARG A 76 97.63 93.34 -119.82
N ALA A 77 98.12 92.10 -119.85
CA ALA A 77 97.39 90.98 -120.48
C ALA A 77 96.13 90.59 -119.68
N THR A 78 96.21 90.64 -118.35
CA THR A 78 95.08 90.39 -117.45
C THR A 78 94.01 91.48 -117.56
N LEU A 79 94.34 92.72 -117.97
CA LEU A 79 93.34 93.78 -118.13
C LEU A 79 92.45 93.53 -119.36
N ASP A 80 93.02 93.12 -120.49
CA ASP A 80 92.24 92.76 -121.69
C ASP A 80 91.38 91.52 -121.46
N ILE A 81 91.91 90.50 -120.75
CA ILE A 81 91.12 89.34 -120.34
C ILE A 81 89.98 89.76 -119.39
N ARG A 82 90.23 90.65 -118.43
CA ARG A 82 89.18 91.18 -117.53
C ARG A 82 88.12 92.02 -118.24
N LEU A 83 88.45 92.69 -119.35
CA LEU A 83 87.49 93.41 -120.18
C LEU A 83 86.69 92.46 -121.09
N ALA A 84 87.31 91.38 -121.60
CA ALA A 84 86.64 90.34 -122.37
C ALA A 84 85.73 89.43 -121.53
N GLU A 85 86.09 89.17 -120.26
CA GLU A 85 85.26 88.46 -119.28
C GLU A 85 84.09 89.31 -118.76
N LEU A 86 84.14 90.64 -118.88
CA LEU A 86 83.19 91.54 -118.24
C LEU A 86 81.73 91.31 -118.67
N PRO A 87 81.41 91.04 -119.95
CA PRO A 87 80.05 90.67 -120.36
C PRO A 87 79.59 89.34 -119.77
N ALA A 88 80.48 88.35 -119.62
CA ALA A 88 80.16 87.06 -119.00
C ALA A 88 79.91 87.24 -117.49
N ARG A 89 80.77 87.98 -116.78
CA ARG A 89 80.56 88.33 -115.36
C ARG A 89 79.26 89.10 -115.11
N VAL A 90 78.82 89.91 -116.08
CA VAL A 90 77.53 90.62 -116.03
C VAL A 90 76.36 89.68 -116.34
N ALA A 91 76.55 88.67 -117.19
CA ALA A 91 75.57 87.59 -117.39
C ALA A 91 75.44 86.73 -116.13
N ASP A 92 76.55 86.28 -115.53
CA ASP A 92 76.56 85.52 -114.27
C ASP A 92 75.91 86.32 -113.12
N LEU A 93 76.23 87.62 -113.02
CA LEU A 93 75.62 88.51 -112.02
C LEU A 93 74.11 88.68 -112.29
N ARG A 94 73.69 88.71 -113.56
CA ARG A 94 72.28 88.79 -113.93
C ARG A 94 71.55 87.48 -113.65
N GLU A 95 72.13 86.33 -113.94
CA GLU A 95 71.58 85.02 -113.61
C GLU A 95 71.49 84.82 -112.09
N TYR A 96 72.51 85.25 -111.34
CA TYR A 96 72.46 85.30 -109.88
C TYR A 96 71.37 86.25 -109.35
N LEU A 97 71.21 87.43 -109.94
CA LEU A 97 70.14 88.35 -109.56
C LEU A 97 68.75 87.83 -109.97
N ASP A 98 68.61 87.18 -111.12
CA ASP A 98 67.36 86.55 -111.57
C ASP A 98 67.01 85.35 -110.68
N ALA A 99 67.99 84.57 -110.23
CA ALA A 99 67.84 83.49 -109.25
C ALA A 99 67.48 84.04 -107.84
N VAL A 100 68.18 85.06 -107.35
CA VAL A 100 67.85 85.74 -106.08
C VAL A 100 66.46 86.38 -106.14
N VAL A 101 66.04 86.90 -107.30
CA VAL A 101 64.68 87.42 -107.53
C VAL A 101 63.64 86.28 -107.65
N ALA A 102 64.01 85.11 -108.15
CA ALA A 102 63.15 83.92 -108.13
C ALA A 102 62.98 83.38 -106.70
N ASP A 103 64.07 83.28 -105.93
CA ASP A 103 64.05 82.88 -104.52
C ASP A 103 63.32 83.92 -103.65
N LEU A 104 63.48 85.23 -103.92
CA LEU A 104 62.69 86.28 -103.29
C LEU A 104 61.22 86.27 -103.71
N ARG A 105 60.87 85.75 -104.90
CA ARG A 105 59.48 85.51 -105.28
C ARG A 105 58.90 84.26 -104.60
N ALA A 106 59.68 83.20 -104.43
CA ALA A 106 59.24 81.99 -103.75
C ALA A 106 59.14 82.16 -102.22
N ALA A 107 60.13 82.82 -101.59
CA ALA A 107 60.10 83.18 -100.17
C ALA A 107 59.21 84.40 -99.87
N GLY A 108 58.98 85.24 -100.89
CA GLY A 108 58.01 86.35 -100.86
C GLY A 108 56.61 85.95 -101.34
N ASP A 109 56.37 84.66 -101.61
CA ASP A 109 55.04 84.13 -101.85
C ASP A 109 54.30 84.02 -100.51
N VAL A 110 53.87 85.19 -100.02
CA VAL A 110 53.11 85.34 -98.77
C VAL A 110 51.74 84.66 -98.89
N GLU A 111 51.24 84.41 -100.10
CA GLU A 111 50.01 83.62 -100.32
C GLU A 111 50.27 82.13 -100.12
N ALA A 112 51.37 81.57 -100.64
CA ALA A 112 51.79 80.20 -100.35
C ALA A 112 52.09 79.99 -98.86
N ALA A 113 52.96 80.82 -98.25
CA ALA A 113 53.27 80.75 -96.83
C ALA A 113 52.04 80.99 -95.94
N GLY A 114 51.14 81.89 -96.36
CA GLY A 114 49.85 82.10 -95.72
C GLY A 114 48.97 80.85 -95.76
N SER A 115 48.87 80.19 -96.92
CA SER A 115 48.10 78.96 -97.07
C SER A 115 48.65 77.79 -96.26
N GLU A 116 49.98 77.64 -96.14
CA GLU A 116 50.61 76.64 -95.27
C GLU A 116 50.32 76.92 -93.78
N VAL A 117 50.35 78.19 -93.36
CA VAL A 117 50.01 78.58 -91.98
C VAL A 117 48.51 78.40 -91.72
N GLU A 118 47.65 78.69 -92.67
CA GLU A 118 46.20 78.44 -92.57
C GLU A 118 45.88 76.93 -92.57
N ASP A 119 46.60 76.11 -93.33
CA ASP A 119 46.50 74.65 -93.29
C ASP A 119 46.98 74.10 -91.95
N ALA A 120 48.15 74.53 -91.47
CA ALA A 120 48.67 74.17 -90.15
C ALA A 120 47.74 74.65 -89.02
N HIS A 121 47.10 75.82 -89.16
CA HIS A 121 46.12 76.32 -88.21
C HIS A 121 44.82 75.52 -88.25
N ARG A 122 44.30 75.17 -89.44
CA ARG A 122 43.15 74.27 -89.61
C ARG A 122 43.44 72.88 -89.04
N GLU A 123 44.63 72.34 -89.27
CA GLU A 123 45.06 71.04 -88.72
C GLU A 123 45.25 71.10 -87.20
N ALA A 124 45.79 72.19 -86.65
CA ALA A 124 45.92 72.41 -85.22
C ALA A 124 44.54 72.53 -84.54
N LEU A 125 43.61 73.30 -85.11
CA LEU A 125 42.22 73.37 -84.65
C LEU A 125 41.51 72.02 -84.74
N ALA A 126 41.73 71.24 -85.80
CA ALA A 126 41.20 69.88 -85.93
C ALA A 126 41.78 68.93 -84.86
N LYS A 127 43.08 69.04 -84.55
CA LYS A 127 43.74 68.28 -83.47
C LYS A 127 43.24 68.68 -82.08
N VAL A 128 42.98 69.98 -81.84
CA VAL A 128 42.41 70.49 -80.59
C VAL A 128 40.97 70.01 -80.43
N THR A 129 40.10 70.19 -81.43
CA THR A 129 38.71 69.73 -81.35
C THR A 129 38.59 68.21 -81.21
N GLU A 130 39.46 67.42 -81.85
CA GLU A 130 39.54 65.97 -81.63
C GLU A 130 40.07 65.61 -80.23
N ALA A 131 41.01 66.38 -79.67
CA ALA A 131 41.48 66.20 -78.30
C ALA A 131 40.39 66.55 -77.26
N GLU A 132 39.66 67.64 -77.45
CA GLU A 132 38.51 68.04 -76.64
C GLU A 132 37.38 67.01 -76.75
N ARG A 133 37.07 66.51 -77.95
CA ARG A 133 36.09 65.45 -78.17
C ARG A 133 36.45 64.17 -77.39
N ARG A 134 37.73 63.78 -77.42
CA ARG A 134 38.25 62.63 -76.64
C ARG A 134 38.23 62.89 -75.14
N ALA A 135 38.60 64.09 -74.68
CA ALA A 135 38.56 64.47 -73.27
C ALA A 135 37.12 64.46 -72.73
N ALA A 136 36.18 65.08 -73.44
CA ALA A 136 34.77 65.09 -73.08
C ALA A 136 34.14 63.68 -73.13
N ALA A 137 34.59 62.81 -74.05
CA ALA A 137 34.18 61.40 -74.05
C ALA A 137 34.73 60.64 -72.84
N ALA A 138 36.00 60.83 -72.48
CA ALA A 138 36.62 60.23 -71.30
C ALA A 138 35.96 60.72 -69.99
N GLU A 139 35.64 62.01 -69.89
CA GLU A 139 34.95 62.58 -68.73
C GLU A 139 33.50 62.04 -68.59
N ARG A 140 32.77 61.87 -69.70
CA ARG A 140 31.47 61.18 -69.69
C ARG A 140 31.59 59.72 -69.27
N ALA A 141 32.58 58.99 -69.79
CA ALA A 141 32.83 57.60 -69.40
C ALA A 141 33.21 57.47 -67.91
N ALA A 142 34.04 58.38 -67.39
CA ALA A 142 34.42 58.42 -65.98
C ALA A 142 33.22 58.73 -65.07
N ARG A 143 32.36 59.70 -65.45
CA ARG A 143 31.11 59.98 -64.72
C ARG A 143 30.13 58.81 -64.74
N SER A 144 29.99 58.11 -65.88
CA SER A 144 29.18 56.89 -65.95
C SER A 144 29.73 55.83 -65.01
N ALA A 145 31.02 55.48 -65.14
CA ALA A 145 31.65 54.47 -64.29
C ALA A 145 31.60 54.82 -62.79
N GLN A 146 31.65 56.11 -62.43
CA GLN A 146 31.45 56.55 -61.04
C GLN A 146 30.00 56.40 -60.58
N ALA A 147 29.01 56.70 -61.43
CA ALA A 147 27.60 56.48 -61.13
C ALA A 147 27.30 54.98 -61.00
N ASP A 148 27.79 54.15 -61.92
CA ASP A 148 27.65 52.69 -61.89
C ASP A 148 28.31 52.09 -60.62
N ALA A 149 29.50 52.59 -60.25
CA ALA A 149 30.18 52.18 -59.03
C ALA A 149 29.51 52.67 -57.74
N GLN A 150 28.75 53.78 -57.78
CA GLN A 150 27.97 54.26 -56.65
C GLN A 150 26.68 53.44 -56.50
N ALA A 151 25.94 53.21 -57.59
CA ALA A 151 24.76 52.34 -57.60
C ALA A 151 25.11 50.92 -57.11
N ALA A 152 26.22 50.34 -57.57
CA ALA A 152 26.68 49.03 -57.11
C ALA A 152 27.17 48.99 -55.64
N ARG A 153 27.42 50.15 -55.00
CA ARG A 153 27.66 50.23 -53.55
C ARG A 153 26.36 50.36 -52.78
N GLU A 154 25.41 51.12 -53.30
CA GLU A 154 24.07 51.27 -52.73
C GLU A 154 23.32 49.93 -52.75
N GLU A 155 23.29 49.23 -53.88
CA GLU A 155 22.71 47.87 -54.02
C GLU A 155 23.34 46.86 -53.03
N ARG A 156 24.66 46.93 -52.83
CA ARG A 156 25.34 46.09 -51.83
C ARG A 156 24.97 46.46 -50.40
N ALA A 157 24.91 47.75 -50.07
CA ALA A 157 24.53 48.22 -48.75
C ALA A 157 23.07 47.84 -48.43
N GLU A 158 22.17 47.91 -49.41
CA GLU A 158 20.79 47.43 -49.30
C GLU A 158 20.73 45.91 -49.11
N ALA A 159 21.48 45.13 -49.90
CA ALA A 159 21.55 43.68 -49.77
C ALA A 159 22.13 43.21 -48.42
N ASP A 160 23.18 43.88 -47.92
CA ASP A 160 23.77 43.64 -46.60
C ASP A 160 22.77 44.01 -45.49
N ALA A 161 22.06 45.14 -45.60
CA ALA A 161 21.03 45.54 -44.64
C ALA A 161 19.85 44.55 -44.57
N LEU A 162 19.34 44.11 -45.73
CA LEU A 162 18.30 43.07 -45.81
C LEU A 162 18.77 41.73 -45.23
N THR A 163 20.06 41.40 -45.41
CA THR A 163 20.66 40.17 -44.85
C THR A 163 20.76 40.24 -43.33
N GLU A 164 21.15 41.39 -42.76
CA GLU A 164 21.19 41.57 -41.31
C GLU A 164 19.79 41.64 -40.69
N GLU A 165 18.81 42.27 -41.34
CA GLU A 165 17.41 42.24 -40.89
C GLU A 165 16.85 40.81 -40.89
N ALA A 166 17.07 40.03 -41.95
CA ALA A 166 16.67 38.63 -42.01
C ALA A 166 17.37 37.76 -40.94
N ARG A 167 18.65 38.02 -40.64
CA ARG A 167 19.38 37.36 -39.55
C ARG A 167 18.82 37.70 -38.18
N ALA A 168 18.52 38.98 -37.93
CA ALA A 168 17.92 39.44 -36.69
C ALA A 168 16.51 38.84 -36.48
N GLU A 169 15.71 38.76 -37.54
CA GLU A 169 14.38 38.12 -37.47
C GLU A 169 14.46 36.62 -37.19
N VAL A 170 15.36 35.90 -37.88
CA VAL A 170 15.59 34.47 -37.60
C VAL A 170 16.12 34.24 -36.19
N ALA A 171 16.89 35.18 -35.61
CA ALA A 171 17.28 35.13 -34.20
C ALA A 171 16.07 35.32 -33.27
N ARG A 172 15.24 36.36 -33.50
CA ARG A 172 14.01 36.58 -32.72
C ARG A 172 13.09 35.36 -32.71
N ILE A 173 12.79 34.80 -33.89
CA ILE A 173 11.91 33.63 -34.02
C ILE A 173 12.49 32.41 -33.28
N ARG A 174 13.82 32.25 -33.23
CA ARG A 174 14.47 31.18 -32.46
C ARG A 174 14.36 31.41 -30.95
N ASP A 175 14.65 32.62 -30.48
CA ASP A 175 14.58 32.96 -29.06
C ASP A 175 13.12 32.85 -28.53
N GLU A 176 12.14 33.24 -29.34
CA GLU A 176 10.71 33.06 -29.06
C GLU A 176 10.33 31.58 -29.02
N ALA A 177 10.75 30.78 -30.01
CA ALA A 177 10.47 29.34 -30.06
C ALA A 177 11.15 28.57 -28.92
N ASP A 178 12.40 28.89 -28.56
CA ASP A 178 13.10 28.26 -27.43
C ASP A 178 12.45 28.64 -26.09
N THR A 179 11.92 29.87 -25.97
CA THR A 179 11.12 30.30 -24.82
C THR A 179 9.80 29.53 -24.72
N GLU A 180 9.07 29.39 -25.84
CA GLU A 180 7.82 28.64 -25.89
C GLU A 180 8.04 27.15 -25.60
N ILE A 181 9.07 26.52 -26.19
CA ILE A 181 9.45 25.13 -25.93
C ILE A 181 9.80 24.93 -24.44
N THR A 182 10.52 25.88 -23.83
CA THR A 182 10.89 25.82 -22.41
C THR A 182 9.65 25.94 -21.53
N HIS A 183 8.74 26.86 -21.83
CA HIS A 183 7.46 27.01 -21.14
C HIS A 183 6.58 25.75 -21.27
N MET A 184 6.44 25.19 -22.47
CA MET A 184 5.67 23.96 -22.70
C MET A 184 6.27 22.74 -21.97
N ARG A 185 7.61 22.64 -21.89
CA ARG A 185 8.28 21.61 -21.08
C ARG A 185 8.02 21.77 -19.59
N GLN A 186 8.01 23.01 -19.08
CA GLN A 186 7.67 23.28 -17.68
C GLN A 186 6.21 22.90 -17.39
N GLN A 187 5.27 23.32 -18.24
CA GLN A 187 3.85 22.94 -18.11
C GLN A 187 3.64 21.43 -18.13
N LEU A 188 4.37 20.70 -18.98
CA LEU A 188 4.33 19.23 -18.99
C LEU A 188 4.86 18.64 -17.68
N ALA A 189 6.01 19.10 -17.19
CA ALA A 189 6.59 18.64 -15.94
C ALA A 189 5.68 18.92 -14.72
N ASP A 190 5.03 20.09 -14.68
CA ASP A 190 4.08 20.47 -13.62
C ASP A 190 2.80 19.61 -13.69
N ALA A 191 2.31 19.30 -14.90
CA ALA A 191 1.18 18.41 -15.11
C ALA A 191 1.50 16.95 -14.73
N GLU A 192 2.68 16.45 -15.11
CA GLU A 192 3.18 15.12 -14.72
C GLU A 192 3.34 15.01 -13.19
N ALA A 193 3.91 16.03 -12.54
CA ALA A 193 4.05 16.09 -11.08
C ALA A 193 2.68 16.12 -10.38
N THR A 194 1.74 16.90 -10.90
CA THR A 194 0.36 16.98 -10.37
C THR A 194 -0.36 15.63 -10.51
N PHE A 195 -0.22 14.97 -11.66
CA PHE A 195 -0.82 13.66 -11.91
C PHE A 195 -0.19 12.56 -11.02
N ALA A 196 1.14 12.57 -10.86
CA ALA A 196 1.84 11.64 -9.98
C ALA A 196 1.43 11.85 -8.50
N ALA A 197 1.26 13.09 -8.06
CA ALA A 197 0.76 13.42 -6.72
C ALA A 197 -0.68 12.89 -6.52
N GLY A 198 -1.59 13.10 -7.49
CA GLY A 198 -2.95 12.59 -7.43
C GLY A 198 -3.05 11.06 -7.43
N LEU A 199 -2.16 10.36 -8.16
CA LEU A 199 -2.05 8.91 -8.08
C LEU A 199 -1.57 8.44 -6.69
N ALA A 200 -0.55 9.09 -6.14
CA ALA A 200 -0.03 8.76 -4.80
C ALA A 200 -1.07 9.02 -3.69
N GLU A 201 -1.84 10.10 -3.80
CA GLU A 201 -2.96 10.40 -2.90
C GLU A 201 -4.02 9.31 -2.97
N ARG A 202 -4.54 9.02 -4.19
CA ARG A 202 -5.53 7.95 -4.42
C ARG A 202 -5.07 6.60 -3.89
N ASP A 203 -3.81 6.22 -4.13
CA ASP A 203 -3.28 4.94 -3.67
C ASP A 203 -3.16 4.90 -2.13
N SER A 204 -2.89 6.04 -1.49
CA SER A 204 -2.94 6.16 -0.02
C SER A 204 -4.36 6.04 0.54
N GLU A 205 -5.36 6.56 -0.16
CA GLU A 205 -6.78 6.44 0.21
C GLU A 205 -7.27 5.00 0.06
N VAL A 206 -6.93 4.35 -1.06
CA VAL A 206 -7.24 2.92 -1.29
C VAL A 206 -6.60 2.04 -0.22
N GLN A 207 -5.34 2.28 0.15
CA GLN A 207 -4.69 1.57 1.26
C GLN A 207 -5.35 1.84 2.62
N ARG A 208 -5.86 3.06 2.86
CA ARG A 208 -6.61 3.40 4.07
C ARG A 208 -7.93 2.63 4.10
N ALA A 209 -8.73 2.71 3.03
CA ALA A 209 -9.99 2.00 2.89
C ALA A 209 -9.85 0.48 3.03
N HIS A 210 -8.76 -0.12 2.53
CA HIS A 210 -8.46 -1.54 2.76
C HIS A 210 -8.19 -1.86 4.23
N ARG A 211 -7.35 -1.08 4.93
CA ARG A 211 -7.09 -1.27 6.37
C ARG A 211 -8.37 -1.11 7.20
N ASP A 212 -9.18 -0.10 6.89
CA ASP A 212 -10.43 0.16 7.59
C ASP A 212 -11.45 -0.98 7.36
N ALA A 213 -11.54 -1.50 6.12
CA ALA A 213 -12.39 -2.64 5.79
C ALA A 213 -11.93 -3.95 6.48
N ASP A 214 -10.62 -4.17 6.60
CA ASP A 214 -10.09 -5.34 7.30
C ASP A 214 -10.25 -5.23 8.82
N SER A 215 -10.13 -4.03 9.41
CA SER A 215 -10.49 -3.79 10.83
C SER A 215 -11.97 -4.09 11.07
N ALA A 216 -12.86 -3.55 10.25
CA ALA A 216 -14.30 -3.78 10.36
C ALA A 216 -14.68 -5.26 10.21
N ARG A 217 -13.97 -6.02 9.36
CA ARG A 217 -14.13 -7.48 9.24
C ARG A 217 -13.67 -8.22 10.50
N MET A 218 -12.54 -7.84 11.10
CA MET A 218 -12.06 -8.44 12.35
C MET A 218 -13.00 -8.15 13.51
N GLU A 219 -13.48 -6.91 13.62
CA GLU A 219 -14.49 -6.50 14.61
C GLU A 219 -15.79 -7.29 14.44
N ALA A 220 -16.33 -7.38 13.23
CA ALA A 220 -17.53 -8.18 12.94
C ALA A 220 -17.35 -9.67 13.26
N ALA A 221 -16.21 -10.26 12.91
CA ALA A 221 -15.90 -11.66 13.25
C ALA A 221 -15.82 -11.86 14.77
N SER A 222 -15.22 -10.91 15.51
CA SER A 222 -15.16 -10.97 16.98
C SER A 222 -16.54 -10.83 17.64
N ALA A 223 -17.41 -9.98 17.08
CA ALA A 223 -18.77 -9.79 17.56
C ALA A 223 -19.65 -11.03 17.34
N LEU A 224 -19.52 -11.69 16.18
CA LEU A 224 -20.19 -12.97 15.90
C LEU A 224 -19.69 -14.08 16.84
N ALA A 225 -18.38 -14.21 17.04
CA ALA A 225 -17.83 -15.19 17.97
C ALA A 225 -18.31 -14.95 19.42
N ALA A 226 -18.40 -13.70 19.85
CA ALA A 226 -18.96 -13.34 21.17
C ALA A 226 -20.47 -13.65 21.28
N GLN A 227 -21.23 -13.42 20.20
CA GLN A 227 -22.65 -13.77 20.12
C GLN A 227 -22.86 -15.29 20.22
N ASP A 228 -22.12 -16.08 19.45
CA ASP A 228 -22.20 -17.54 19.47
C ASP A 228 -21.82 -18.11 20.84
N ALA A 229 -20.78 -17.56 21.48
CA ALA A 229 -20.39 -17.94 22.84
C ALA A 229 -21.50 -17.63 23.87
N ALA A 230 -22.14 -16.47 23.77
CA ALA A 230 -23.25 -16.08 24.64
C ALA A 230 -24.51 -16.94 24.42
N ILE A 231 -24.82 -17.30 23.17
CA ILE A 231 -25.91 -18.24 22.84
C ILE A 231 -25.62 -19.63 23.41
N ALA A 232 -24.37 -20.11 23.28
CA ALA A 232 -23.96 -21.41 23.81
C ALA A 232 -24.00 -21.45 25.35
N GLU A 233 -23.64 -20.37 26.04
CA GLU A 233 -23.79 -20.28 27.51
C GLU A 233 -25.26 -20.24 27.91
N ALA A 234 -26.07 -19.39 27.28
CA ALA A 234 -27.50 -19.34 27.55
C ALA A 234 -28.22 -20.68 27.27
N ALA A 235 -27.71 -21.51 26.36
CA ALA A 235 -28.18 -22.88 26.15
C ALA A 235 -27.80 -23.81 27.32
N ARG A 236 -26.54 -23.77 27.79
CA ARG A 236 -26.07 -24.54 28.96
C ARG A 236 -26.82 -24.17 30.24
N GLU A 237 -27.08 -22.88 30.46
CA GLU A 237 -27.87 -22.40 31.60
C GLU A 237 -29.30 -22.94 31.56
N ARG A 238 -29.96 -22.94 30.38
CA ARG A 238 -31.32 -23.49 30.21
C ARG A 238 -31.35 -25.00 30.45
N GLU A 239 -30.38 -25.75 29.95
CA GLU A 239 -30.27 -27.20 30.18
C GLU A 239 -30.06 -27.49 31.68
N THR A 240 -29.15 -26.77 32.32
CA THR A 240 -28.89 -26.88 33.76
C THR A 240 -30.13 -26.54 34.59
N ALA A 241 -30.85 -25.48 34.24
CA ALA A 241 -32.10 -25.10 34.89
C ALA A 241 -33.24 -26.11 34.65
N ALA A 242 -33.29 -26.76 33.48
CA ALA A 242 -34.24 -27.83 33.19
C ALA A 242 -33.92 -29.07 34.04
N ARG A 243 -32.65 -29.48 34.13
CA ARG A 243 -32.19 -30.59 34.97
C ARG A 243 -32.51 -30.35 36.44
N LEU A 244 -32.19 -29.16 36.98
CA LEU A 244 -32.49 -28.79 38.37
C LEU A 244 -34.00 -28.80 38.67
N ARG A 245 -34.87 -28.42 37.72
CA ARG A 245 -36.32 -28.54 37.86
C ARG A 245 -36.76 -30.01 37.92
N GLN A 246 -36.23 -30.86 37.03
CA GLN A 246 -36.51 -32.29 37.04
C GLN A 246 -36.04 -32.97 38.34
N GLU A 247 -34.85 -32.62 38.85
CA GLU A 247 -34.33 -33.10 40.14
C GLU A 247 -35.25 -32.67 41.30
N LEU A 248 -35.72 -31.41 41.31
CA LEU A 248 -36.67 -30.92 42.32
C LEU A 248 -38.04 -31.60 42.25
N ASP A 249 -38.58 -31.84 41.06
CA ASP A 249 -39.88 -32.50 40.90
C ASP A 249 -39.81 -34.00 41.22
N THR A 250 -38.69 -34.65 40.92
CA THR A 250 -38.40 -36.02 41.37
C THR A 250 -38.33 -36.08 42.90
N ALA A 251 -37.53 -35.19 43.53
CA ALA A 251 -37.40 -35.13 44.98
C ALA A 251 -38.76 -34.86 45.67
N ARG A 252 -39.61 -34.00 45.10
CA ARG A 252 -40.99 -33.79 45.57
C ARG A 252 -41.82 -35.07 45.51
N GLY A 253 -41.79 -35.79 44.40
CA GLY A 253 -42.49 -37.07 44.24
C GLY A 253 -42.01 -38.13 45.22
N ASP A 254 -40.71 -38.20 45.49
CA ASP A 254 -40.11 -39.09 46.48
C ASP A 254 -40.56 -38.72 47.90
N PHE A 255 -40.55 -37.43 48.27
CA PHE A 255 -41.05 -36.96 49.56
C PHE A 255 -42.55 -37.22 49.76
N GLU A 256 -43.37 -37.01 48.73
CA GLU A 256 -44.80 -37.32 48.77
C GLU A 256 -45.07 -38.82 48.91
N SER A 257 -44.28 -39.65 48.23
CA SER A 257 -44.33 -41.11 48.32
C SER A 257 -43.89 -41.61 49.70
N ALA A 258 -42.79 -41.08 50.25
CA ALA A 258 -42.34 -41.41 51.60
C ALA A 258 -43.37 -40.99 52.65
N ARG A 259 -44.00 -39.81 52.48
CA ARG A 259 -45.07 -39.33 53.36
C ARG A 259 -46.31 -40.22 53.31
N SER A 260 -46.72 -40.68 52.13
CA SER A 260 -47.89 -41.58 52.01
C SER A 260 -47.62 -42.97 52.59
N GLN A 261 -46.41 -43.50 52.40
CA GLN A 261 -45.96 -44.75 53.04
C GLN A 261 -45.95 -44.64 54.57
N LEU A 262 -45.37 -43.57 55.13
CA LEU A 262 -45.37 -43.33 56.58
C LEU A 262 -46.80 -43.16 57.13
N GLN A 263 -47.68 -42.47 56.41
CA GLN A 263 -49.09 -42.36 56.81
C GLN A 263 -49.79 -43.72 56.84
N ALA A 264 -49.59 -44.55 55.81
CA ALA A 264 -50.14 -45.91 55.77
C ALA A 264 -49.58 -46.80 56.89
N GLN A 265 -48.30 -46.69 57.23
CA GLN A 265 -47.70 -47.39 58.37
C GLN A 265 -48.30 -46.93 59.71
N ILE A 266 -48.52 -45.63 59.89
CA ILE A 266 -49.18 -45.07 61.09
C ILE A 266 -50.62 -45.59 61.21
N ASP A 267 -51.37 -45.62 60.12
CA ASP A 267 -52.77 -46.07 60.15
C ASP A 267 -52.88 -47.60 60.31
N SER A 268 -51.94 -48.39 59.76
CA SER A 268 -51.80 -49.81 60.08
C SER A 268 -51.51 -50.02 61.56
N ALA A 269 -50.49 -49.35 62.12
CA ALA A 269 -50.12 -49.49 63.53
C ALA A 269 -51.25 -49.05 64.48
N ARG A 270 -52.06 -48.05 64.09
CA ARG A 270 -53.29 -47.67 64.81
C ARG A 270 -54.34 -48.78 64.76
N HIS A 271 -54.53 -49.43 63.62
CA HIS A 271 -55.45 -50.54 63.48
C HIS A 271 -55.01 -51.75 64.32
N ASP A 272 -53.72 -52.10 64.27
CA ASP A 272 -53.14 -53.19 65.06
C ASP A 272 -53.26 -52.93 66.58
N LEU A 273 -53.02 -51.68 67.02
CA LEU A 273 -53.25 -51.25 68.40
C LEU A 273 -54.73 -51.31 68.80
N GLN A 274 -55.67 -50.94 67.91
CA GLN A 274 -57.10 -51.07 68.17
C GLN A 274 -57.54 -52.54 68.29
N ALA A 275 -57.03 -53.42 67.41
CA ALA A 275 -57.28 -54.84 67.46
C ALA A 275 -56.75 -55.45 68.77
N SER A 276 -55.48 -55.20 69.11
CA SER A 276 -54.87 -55.68 70.36
C SER A 276 -55.57 -55.13 71.62
N ALA A 277 -56.05 -53.88 71.59
CA ALA A 277 -56.85 -53.32 72.69
C ALA A 277 -58.22 -54.00 72.83
N ALA A 278 -58.87 -54.34 71.71
CA ALA A 278 -60.14 -55.08 71.67
C ALA A 278 -59.96 -56.53 72.15
N GLU A 279 -58.91 -57.23 71.71
CA GLU A 279 -58.51 -58.55 72.22
C GLU A 279 -58.26 -58.49 73.73
N THR A 280 -57.45 -57.53 74.20
CA THR A 280 -57.17 -57.33 75.63
C THR A 280 -58.43 -57.01 76.43
N ALA A 281 -59.44 -56.35 75.83
CA ALA A 281 -60.75 -56.17 76.46
C ALA A 281 -61.54 -57.49 76.50
N ALA A 282 -61.57 -58.26 75.41
CA ALA A 282 -62.22 -59.56 75.35
C ALA A 282 -61.60 -60.57 76.34
N THR A 283 -60.27 -60.65 76.44
CA THR A 283 -59.57 -61.49 77.43
C THR A 283 -59.89 -61.08 78.86
N ARG A 284 -59.99 -59.77 79.16
CA ARG A 284 -60.41 -59.28 80.48
C ARG A 284 -61.86 -59.66 80.80
N THR A 285 -62.77 -59.56 79.84
CA THR A 285 -64.16 -60.01 80.00
C THR A 285 -64.23 -61.52 80.23
N ALA A 286 -63.53 -62.32 79.42
CA ALA A 286 -63.48 -63.77 79.58
C ALA A 286 -62.85 -64.20 80.92
N LEU A 287 -61.82 -63.50 81.39
CA LEU A 287 -61.24 -63.72 82.72
C LEU A 287 -62.22 -63.35 83.83
N ALA A 288 -62.94 -62.22 83.72
CA ALA A 288 -63.96 -61.82 84.67
C ALA A 288 -65.12 -62.85 84.72
N GLU A 289 -65.55 -63.36 83.57
CA GLU A 289 -66.54 -64.44 83.48
C GLU A 289 -66.02 -65.74 84.13
N ALA A 290 -64.80 -66.17 83.81
CA ALA A 290 -64.19 -67.36 84.40
C ALA A 290 -64.04 -67.25 85.93
N THR A 291 -63.65 -66.08 86.46
CA THR A 291 -63.60 -65.85 87.92
C THR A 291 -64.98 -65.83 88.56
N ALA A 292 -66.00 -65.29 87.88
CA ALA A 292 -67.38 -65.33 88.36
C ALA A 292 -67.96 -66.76 88.36
N GLN A 293 -67.65 -67.56 87.32
CA GLN A 293 -67.99 -68.98 87.25
C GLN A 293 -67.28 -69.78 88.35
N ALA A 294 -65.99 -69.54 88.60
CA ALA A 294 -65.25 -70.18 89.69
C ALA A 294 -65.85 -69.85 91.07
N ALA A 295 -66.11 -68.57 91.36
CA ALA A 295 -66.75 -68.15 92.61
C ALA A 295 -68.19 -68.66 92.75
N ALA A 296 -68.91 -68.88 91.65
CA ALA A 296 -70.21 -69.55 91.66
C ALA A 296 -70.08 -71.06 91.97
N ALA A 297 -69.09 -71.73 91.40
CA ALA A 297 -68.80 -73.14 91.68
C ALA A 297 -68.31 -73.37 93.12
N GLU A 298 -67.48 -72.49 93.67
CA GLU A 298 -67.08 -72.51 95.09
C GLU A 298 -68.30 -72.37 96.01
N ARG A 299 -69.14 -71.34 95.81
CA ARG A 299 -70.39 -71.18 96.59
C ARG A 299 -71.31 -72.39 96.47
N ALA A 300 -71.46 -72.96 95.27
CA ALA A 300 -72.25 -74.18 95.09
C ALA A 300 -71.63 -75.39 95.80
N SER A 301 -70.30 -75.51 95.83
CA SER A 301 -69.59 -76.54 96.59
C SER A 301 -69.77 -76.36 98.11
N ASP A 302 -69.73 -75.13 98.61
CA ASP A 302 -69.92 -74.83 100.03
C ASP A 302 -71.36 -75.04 100.48
N THR A 303 -72.36 -74.59 99.71
CA THR A 303 -73.76 -74.94 99.96
C THR A 303 -74.01 -76.45 99.87
N ALA A 304 -73.31 -77.18 98.99
CA ALA A 304 -73.39 -78.64 98.95
C ALA A 304 -72.73 -79.30 100.17
N ARG A 305 -71.67 -78.72 100.74
CA ARG A 305 -71.07 -79.16 102.02
C ARG A 305 -72.02 -78.90 103.19
N GLU A 306 -72.55 -77.69 103.31
CA GLU A 306 -73.53 -77.31 104.34
C GLU A 306 -74.77 -78.21 104.29
N ALA A 307 -75.31 -78.47 103.09
CA ALA A 307 -76.43 -79.39 102.90
C ALA A 307 -76.07 -80.85 103.29
N ALA A 308 -74.86 -81.31 102.97
CA ALA A 308 -74.38 -82.64 103.38
C ALA A 308 -74.16 -82.75 104.90
N GLU A 309 -73.72 -81.67 105.55
CA GLU A 309 -73.58 -81.59 107.01
C GLU A 309 -74.95 -81.53 107.71
N SER A 310 -75.92 -80.78 107.17
CA SER A 310 -77.31 -80.80 107.65
C SER A 310 -77.90 -82.20 107.53
N LEU A 311 -77.81 -82.84 106.36
CA LEU A 311 -78.29 -84.21 106.15
C LEU A 311 -77.61 -85.21 107.09
N ARG A 312 -76.33 -85.01 107.44
CA ARG A 312 -75.62 -85.84 108.42
C ARG A 312 -76.13 -85.60 109.84
N SER A 313 -76.37 -84.35 110.23
CA SER A 313 -76.95 -83.94 111.52
C SER A 313 -78.38 -84.48 111.69
N ASP A 314 -79.21 -84.40 110.65
CA ASP A 314 -80.58 -84.93 110.66
C ASP A 314 -80.56 -86.47 110.72
N LEU A 315 -79.65 -87.15 110.00
CA LEU A 315 -79.44 -88.60 110.16
C LEU A 315 -78.93 -88.99 111.56
N GLU A 316 -78.13 -88.16 112.21
CA GLU A 316 -77.70 -88.38 113.59
C GLU A 316 -78.83 -88.16 114.59
N ARG A 317 -79.73 -87.20 114.33
CA ARG A 317 -80.96 -86.96 115.10
C ARG A 317 -81.94 -88.12 114.97
N GLU A 318 -82.26 -88.54 113.74
CA GLU A 318 -83.07 -89.75 113.47
C GLU A 318 -82.49 -91.01 114.15
N ARG A 319 -81.16 -91.17 114.15
CA ARG A 319 -80.49 -92.26 114.89
C ARG A 319 -80.57 -92.12 116.40
N ALA A 320 -80.65 -90.90 116.94
CA ALA A 320 -80.83 -90.65 118.36
C ALA A 320 -82.29 -90.87 118.78
N ASP A 321 -83.24 -90.39 117.98
CA ASP A 321 -84.68 -90.57 118.19
C ASP A 321 -85.06 -92.05 118.09
N ALA A 322 -84.60 -92.78 117.07
CA ALA A 322 -84.79 -94.24 116.98
C ALA A 322 -84.12 -95.03 118.13
N ARG A 323 -83.07 -94.50 118.76
CA ARG A 323 -82.53 -95.08 120.01
C ARG A 323 -83.44 -94.78 121.19
N ALA A 324 -83.90 -93.54 121.32
CA ALA A 324 -84.80 -93.11 122.38
C ALA A 324 -86.14 -93.86 122.32
N GLU A 325 -86.77 -94.00 121.15
CA GLU A 325 -87.96 -94.82 120.94
C GLU A 325 -87.75 -96.28 121.35
N ARG A 326 -86.60 -96.87 120.97
CA ARG A 326 -86.27 -98.26 121.33
C ARG A 326 -86.03 -98.43 122.82
N ASP A 327 -85.45 -97.43 123.48
CA ASP A 327 -85.20 -97.47 124.92
C ASP A 327 -86.48 -97.13 125.73
N VAL A 328 -87.39 -96.31 125.20
CA VAL A 328 -88.78 -96.16 125.68
C VAL A 328 -89.54 -97.49 125.54
N LEU A 329 -89.53 -98.13 124.36
CA LEU A 329 -90.15 -99.44 124.15
C LEU A 329 -89.62 -100.49 125.13
N ARG A 330 -88.31 -100.49 125.44
CA ARG A 330 -87.70 -101.33 126.46
C ARG A 330 -88.18 -101.00 127.87
N ALA A 331 -88.28 -99.72 128.22
CA ALA A 331 -88.82 -99.28 129.51
C ALA A 331 -90.27 -99.72 129.67
N THR A 332 -91.13 -99.51 128.67
CA THR A 332 -92.53 -99.96 128.67
C THR A 332 -92.64 -101.48 128.76
N TYR A 333 -91.78 -102.24 128.07
CA TYR A 333 -91.74 -103.71 128.20
C TYR A 333 -91.30 -104.17 129.60
N ALA A 334 -90.32 -103.51 130.20
CA ALA A 334 -89.88 -103.79 131.56
C ALA A 334 -90.96 -103.45 132.60
N GLU A 335 -91.69 -102.35 132.39
CA GLU A 335 -92.80 -101.91 133.23
C GLU A 335 -94.01 -102.85 133.13
N GLN A 336 -94.34 -103.32 131.92
CA GLN A 336 -95.31 -104.40 131.72
C GLN A 336 -94.87 -105.70 132.42
N LEU A 337 -93.59 -106.08 132.34
CA LEU A 337 -93.06 -107.25 133.05
C LEU A 337 -93.24 -107.11 134.57
N ALA A 338 -92.90 -105.95 135.13
CA ALA A 338 -93.06 -105.65 136.56
C ALA A 338 -94.54 -105.61 136.98
N GLN A 339 -95.45 -105.19 136.09
CA GLN A 339 -96.89 -105.22 136.33
C GLN A 339 -97.44 -106.66 136.28
N TYR A 340 -96.95 -107.52 135.39
CA TYR A 340 -97.28 -108.95 135.40
C TYR A 340 -96.75 -109.68 136.64
N GLN A 341 -95.54 -109.31 137.11
CA GLN A 341 -94.99 -109.82 138.37
C GLN A 341 -95.84 -109.41 139.57
N ARG A 342 -96.14 -108.12 139.74
CA ARG A 342 -97.03 -107.63 140.82
C ARG A 342 -98.40 -108.31 140.80
N ASN A 343 -99.05 -108.43 139.64
CA ASN A 343 -100.31 -109.15 139.51
C ASN A 343 -100.20 -110.66 139.84
N ALA A 344 -99.02 -111.27 139.72
CA ALA A 344 -98.78 -112.64 140.16
C ALA A 344 -98.59 -112.72 141.69
N ASP A 345 -97.81 -111.80 142.26
CA ASP A 345 -97.56 -111.70 143.70
C ASP A 345 -98.85 -111.34 144.48
N ASP A 346 -99.67 -110.44 143.95
CA ASP A 346 -101.00 -110.10 144.50
C ASP A 346 -101.93 -111.31 144.50
N ARG A 347 -101.90 -112.13 143.43
CA ARG A 347 -102.67 -113.40 143.38
C ARG A 347 -102.15 -114.43 144.36
N VAL A 348 -100.84 -114.52 144.60
CA VAL A 348 -100.26 -115.39 145.63
C VAL A 348 -100.67 -114.90 147.02
N THR A 349 -100.66 -113.59 147.25
CA THR A 349 -101.06 -112.96 148.53
C THR A 349 -102.53 -113.24 148.83
N VAL A 350 -103.45 -112.98 147.90
CA VAL A 350 -104.89 -113.25 148.06
C VAL A 350 -105.17 -114.74 148.29
N LEU A 351 -104.46 -115.65 147.63
CA LEU A 351 -104.58 -117.09 147.88
C LEU A 351 -104.05 -117.50 149.27
N THR A 352 -103.02 -116.81 149.77
CA THR A 352 -102.43 -117.06 151.09
C THR A 352 -103.35 -116.55 152.21
N GLU A 353 -103.95 -115.37 152.05
CA GLU A 353 -104.94 -114.80 152.98
C GLU A 353 -106.22 -115.65 153.02
N ALA A 354 -106.70 -116.14 151.88
CA ALA A 354 -107.83 -117.07 151.82
C ALA A 354 -107.53 -118.39 152.55
N LEU A 355 -106.29 -118.90 152.47
CA LEU A 355 -105.86 -120.09 153.21
C LEU A 355 -105.75 -119.84 154.72
N ALA A 356 -105.36 -118.63 155.14
CA ALA A 356 -105.32 -118.23 156.55
C ALA A 356 -106.73 -118.10 157.15
N ALA A 357 -107.66 -117.44 156.44
CA ALA A 357 -109.06 -117.32 156.85
C ALA A 357 -109.76 -118.69 156.97
N ALA A 358 -109.45 -119.64 156.09
CA ALA A 358 -109.94 -121.02 156.16
C ALA A 358 -109.39 -121.80 157.37
N ARG A 359 -108.17 -121.50 157.85
CA ARG A 359 -107.58 -122.14 159.04
C ARG A 359 -108.19 -121.63 160.34
N GLU A 360 -108.54 -120.35 160.41
CA GLU A 360 -109.09 -119.77 161.65
C GLU A 360 -110.53 -120.24 161.93
N MET A 361 -111.32 -120.54 160.89
CA MET A 361 -112.64 -121.17 161.03
C MET A 361 -112.62 -122.59 161.65
N VAL A 362 -111.47 -123.27 161.67
CA VAL A 362 -111.35 -124.65 162.19
C VAL A 362 -110.96 -124.68 163.69
N ARG A 363 -110.54 -123.55 164.26
CA ARG A 363 -109.82 -123.53 165.56
C ARG A 363 -110.70 -123.40 166.81
N LEU A 364 -112.00 -123.10 166.67
CA LEU A 364 -112.87 -122.67 167.78
C LEU A 364 -113.83 -123.74 168.33
N THR A 365 -113.69 -125.02 167.96
CA THR A 365 -114.76 -126.02 168.22
C THR A 365 -114.50 -127.05 169.35
N ILE A 366 -113.26 -127.30 169.83
CA ILE A 366 -112.96 -128.39 170.82
C ILE A 366 -111.81 -127.98 171.81
N PRO A 367 -111.82 -128.37 173.12
CA PRO A 367 -110.96 -127.74 174.16
C PRO A 367 -109.74 -128.56 174.69
N ALA A 368 -108.62 -127.84 174.96
CA ALA A 368 -107.51 -127.98 175.97
C ALA A 368 -106.82 -129.35 176.31
N PRO A 369 -105.60 -129.37 176.91
CA PRO A 369 -104.26 -128.82 176.57
C PRO A 369 -103.19 -129.98 176.55
N PRO A 370 -101.88 -129.93 176.99
CA PRO A 370 -100.83 -128.88 177.13
C PRO A 370 -99.41 -129.26 176.55
N GLY A 371 -98.40 -128.37 176.66
CA GLY A 371 -96.97 -128.69 176.95
C GLY A 371 -95.88 -128.68 175.83
N ASP A 372 -94.87 -127.80 175.98
CA ASP A 372 -93.41 -127.86 175.59
C ASP A 372 -92.96 -128.14 174.11
N THR A 373 -91.81 -127.71 173.54
CA THR A 373 -90.57 -126.97 173.98
C THR A 373 -89.76 -126.42 172.76
N ASP A 374 -88.86 -125.45 173.00
CA ASP A 374 -87.53 -125.13 172.36
C ASP A 374 -87.38 -124.78 170.85
N GLU A 375 -86.84 -123.60 170.50
CA GLU A 375 -85.44 -123.18 170.17
C GLU A 375 -85.11 -123.24 168.65
N GLN A 376 -84.44 -122.26 168.01
CA GLN A 376 -83.78 -121.00 168.45
C GLN A 376 -84.08 -119.86 167.46
#